data_AF-G4ZRB8-F1
#
_entry.id   AF-G4ZRB8-F1
#
_cell.length_a   1.000
_cell.length_b   1.000
_cell.length_c   1.000
_cell.angle_alpha   90.00
_cell.angle_beta   90.00
_cell.angle_gamma   90.00
#
_symmetry.space_group_name_H-M   'P 1'
#
loop_
_entity.id
_entity.type
_entity.pdbx_description
1 polymer ?
#
loop_
_entity_poly.entity_id
_entity_poly.type
_entity_poly.pdbx_seq_one_letter_code
_entity_poly.pdbx_strand_id
1 'polypeptide(L)'
;MPQPSSAVQNSPLESSYHSFSQSPTRRCSALAFLRHNAVQRTLSAAVLAPAVIVFLWQSPAIATSTVCSFMTSTCSYEYACLANRIRLRLLTRLEALESSVGSLTGPVPGISDISQQDTRSDSSSDSFTSSRTFDFDVTTSRTFVFDSTTNSQLHRRLSLDGDRYTARTTTTRAFHEEQEARELAQVNSELTEQAPRLRRCAVTDAATYIFGGHEWLAALCISSLLCVISSCAFLLTIQGVSALESTEFYESRWFYTVATGFVAAMCACLSPDWQYAVIVFLQNAIFTILTLHSTACPMNQLTCNMSWKPSQIVLAGMVVFLLFRFATCRSNAEAFLTFTLDAVGLVYIIGTLSVLVAFVDDERRTLYRKLLIALLYVVWASDTGAYITGKALALAKYPYYNPLAAHLSKNKDYEGTLGAIGFGIVAMVVSSDMLDLPGSFGMKVAFTVVAVVIGRLGDLFESLLKRAAGVKDSGSLIPGHGGVLDRIDALMFATLVFSRYYAMVY
;
A
#
# COMPACT_ATOMS: atom_id res chain seq x y z
N MET A 1 -29.22 13.90 -71.67
CA MET A 1 -30.16 15.04 -71.64
C MET A 1 -31.39 14.60 -70.88
N PRO A 2 -31.96 15.42 -69.97
CA PRO A 2 -31.33 16.21 -68.93
C PRO A 2 -31.89 15.86 -67.53
N GLN A 3 -31.13 16.22 -66.49
CA GLN A 3 -31.63 16.60 -65.15
C GLN A 3 -32.64 17.78 -65.28
N PRO A 4 -33.43 18.22 -64.27
CA PRO A 4 -32.92 18.55 -62.92
C PRO A 4 -33.91 18.65 -61.73
N SER A 5 -33.31 19.01 -60.59
CA SER A 5 -33.77 19.98 -59.57
C SER A 5 -34.98 19.62 -58.72
N SER A 6 -35.04 19.83 -57.40
CA SER A 6 -34.25 20.61 -56.43
C SER A 6 -34.96 20.37 -55.06
N ALA A 7 -34.44 20.58 -53.86
CA ALA A 7 -33.42 21.48 -53.34
C ALA A 7 -33.01 20.93 -51.93
N VAL A 8 -31.72 20.95 -51.53
CA VAL A 8 -31.06 22.00 -50.70
C VAL A 8 -31.55 21.98 -49.24
N GLN A 9 -30.75 21.53 -48.26
CA GLN A 9 -29.86 22.31 -47.35
C GLN A 9 -29.36 21.29 -46.29
N ASN A 10 -28.16 21.26 -45.68
CA ASN A 10 -26.97 22.09 -45.64
C ASN A 10 -25.79 21.20 -45.17
N SER A 11 -24.59 21.70 -45.39
CA SER A 11 -23.25 21.12 -45.35
C SER A 11 -22.53 21.27 -43.97
N PRO A 12 -21.18 21.31 -43.85
CA PRO A 12 -20.26 20.16 -43.68
C PRO A 12 -19.26 20.36 -42.49
N LEU A 13 -18.36 19.39 -42.22
CA LEU A 13 -16.89 19.59 -42.06
C LEU A 13 -16.17 18.48 -41.27
N GLU A 14 -15.07 18.06 -41.88
CA GLU A 14 -13.99 17.20 -41.39
C GLU A 14 -13.18 17.85 -40.25
N SER A 15 -12.65 17.05 -39.33
CA SER A 15 -11.22 16.66 -39.31
C SER A 15 -10.68 16.36 -37.89
N SER A 16 -9.80 15.35 -37.85
CA SER A 16 -8.60 15.26 -37.01
C SER A 16 -8.72 15.07 -35.48
N TYR A 17 -8.40 13.86 -34.99
CA TYR A 17 -7.58 13.73 -33.77
C TYR A 17 -6.56 12.58 -33.91
N HIS A 18 -5.29 13.00 -33.93
CA HIS A 18 -4.09 12.21 -34.13
C HIS A 18 -3.78 11.25 -32.97
N SER A 19 -3.35 10.06 -33.37
CA SER A 19 -2.53 9.11 -32.62
C SER A 19 -1.15 9.72 -32.28
N PHE A 20 -0.74 9.66 -31.01
CA PHE A 20 0.59 10.10 -30.58
C PHE A 20 1.48 8.89 -30.31
N SER A 21 2.26 8.52 -31.33
CA SER A 21 3.49 7.74 -31.22
C SER A 21 4.65 8.72 -31.21
N GLN A 22 5.40 8.83 -30.11
CA GLN A 22 6.75 9.41 -30.14
C GLN A 22 7.68 8.75 -29.11
N SER A 23 8.83 8.31 -29.59
CA SER A 23 10.07 8.11 -28.83
C SER A 23 11.11 9.16 -29.32
N PRO A 24 12.31 9.26 -28.71
CA PRO A 24 12.64 10.19 -27.64
C PRO A 24 13.50 11.39 -28.11
N THR A 25 13.22 12.60 -27.61
CA THR A 25 14.19 13.71 -27.60
C THR A 25 14.42 14.22 -26.18
N ARG A 26 15.70 14.18 -25.80
CA ARG A 26 16.23 14.49 -24.47
C ARG A 26 16.35 16.01 -24.26
N ARG A 27 16.14 16.40 -22.99
CA ARG A 27 16.59 17.60 -22.24
C ARG A 27 15.64 18.81 -22.23
N CYS A 28 15.35 19.26 -21.00
CA CYS A 28 14.57 20.43 -20.56
C CYS A 28 13.03 20.31 -20.40
N SER A 29 12.53 19.25 -19.76
CA SER A 29 11.15 19.23 -19.22
C SER A 29 11.02 18.83 -17.74
N ALA A 30 12.08 18.31 -17.11
CA ALA A 30 12.02 17.83 -15.73
C ALA A 30 11.73 18.95 -14.71
N LEU A 31 12.28 20.15 -14.91
CA LEU A 31 12.11 21.27 -13.96
C LEU A 31 10.72 21.94 -14.05
N ALA A 32 10.06 21.91 -15.20
CA ALA A 32 8.72 22.48 -15.38
C ALA A 32 7.63 21.54 -14.84
N PHE A 33 7.80 20.22 -15.03
CA PHE A 33 6.92 19.19 -14.45
C PHE A 33 7.03 19.12 -12.92
N LEU A 34 8.22 19.40 -12.37
CA LEU A 34 8.43 19.52 -10.92
C LEU A 34 7.77 20.76 -10.32
N ARG A 35 7.63 21.88 -11.06
CA ARG A 35 7.14 23.16 -10.50
C ARG A 35 5.62 23.21 -10.29
N HIS A 36 4.81 22.57 -11.13
CA HIS A 36 3.36 22.51 -10.91
C HIS A 36 2.97 21.52 -9.82
N ASN A 37 3.58 20.33 -9.82
CA ASN A 37 3.31 19.31 -8.81
C ASN A 37 3.86 19.68 -7.43
N ALA A 38 5.03 20.33 -7.33
CA ALA A 38 5.57 20.74 -6.03
C ALA A 38 4.75 21.83 -5.35
N VAL A 39 4.31 22.85 -6.10
CA VAL A 39 3.48 23.93 -5.57
C VAL A 39 2.11 23.42 -5.13
N GLN A 40 1.47 22.55 -5.93
CA GLN A 40 0.23 21.90 -5.55
C GLN A 40 0.38 21.02 -4.30
N ARG A 41 1.52 20.32 -4.17
CA ARG A 41 1.84 19.53 -2.97
C ARG A 41 2.03 20.38 -1.73
N THR A 42 2.77 21.48 -1.82
CA THR A 42 2.97 22.38 -0.69
C THR A 42 1.69 23.08 -0.28
N LEU A 43 0.85 23.49 -1.24
CA LEU A 43 -0.43 24.13 -0.95
C LEU A 43 -1.43 23.15 -0.33
N SER A 44 -1.53 21.93 -0.89
CA SER A 44 -2.41 20.90 -0.32
C SER A 44 -1.95 20.49 1.07
N ALA A 45 -0.65 20.31 1.31
CA ALA A 45 -0.13 20.03 2.65
C ALA A 45 -0.39 21.18 3.64
N ALA A 46 -0.19 22.44 3.21
CA ALA A 46 -0.43 23.63 4.03
C ALA A 46 -1.90 23.84 4.41
N VAL A 47 -2.85 23.27 3.66
CA VAL A 47 -4.28 23.33 3.96
C VAL A 47 -4.74 22.09 4.71
N LEU A 48 -4.34 20.90 4.25
CA LEU A 48 -4.80 19.63 4.78
C LEU A 48 -4.26 19.36 6.18
N ALA A 49 -2.97 19.64 6.44
CA ALA A 49 -2.39 19.40 7.76
C ALA A 49 -3.05 20.26 8.85
N PRO A 50 -3.21 21.59 8.70
CA PRO A 50 -3.96 22.38 9.67
C PRO A 50 -5.43 21.99 9.77
N ALA A 51 -6.09 21.66 8.65
CA ALA A 51 -7.50 21.24 8.67
C ALA A 51 -7.69 19.94 9.47
N VAL A 52 -6.80 18.95 9.29
CA VAL A 52 -6.82 17.70 10.06
C VAL A 52 -6.54 17.98 11.53
N ILE A 53 -5.56 18.83 11.85
CA ILE A 53 -5.25 19.20 13.24
C ILE A 53 -6.44 19.90 13.91
N VAL A 54 -7.06 20.87 13.24
CA VAL A 54 -8.24 21.60 13.76
C VAL A 54 -9.42 20.64 13.95
N PHE A 55 -9.64 19.73 13.01
CA PHE A 55 -10.72 18.75 13.10
C PHE A 55 -10.51 17.77 14.26
N LEU A 56 -9.28 17.25 14.43
CA LEU A 56 -8.88 16.42 15.56
C LEU A 56 -8.94 17.18 16.90
N TRP A 57 -8.65 18.48 16.88
CA TRP A 57 -8.72 19.33 18.07
C TRP A 57 -10.16 19.55 18.53
N GLN A 58 -11.11 19.68 17.60
CA GLN A 58 -12.49 20.02 17.93
C GLN A 58 -13.28 18.83 18.49
N SER A 59 -13.17 17.64 17.89
CA SER A 59 -13.80 16.42 18.44
C SER A 59 -12.92 15.17 18.18
N PRO A 60 -12.07 14.73 19.13
CA PRO A 60 -11.12 13.66 18.87
C PRO A 60 -11.79 12.33 18.52
N ALA A 61 -12.87 11.96 19.20
CA ALA A 61 -13.56 10.68 19.00
C ALA A 61 -14.25 10.59 17.64
N ILE A 62 -15.05 11.60 17.30
CA ILE A 62 -15.78 11.65 16.03
C ILE A 62 -14.82 11.95 14.87
N ALA A 63 -13.88 12.87 15.04
CA ALA A 63 -12.92 13.19 13.98
C ALA A 63 -12.03 12.00 13.63
N THR A 64 -11.50 11.29 14.64
CA THR A 64 -10.64 10.12 14.37
C THR A 64 -11.43 9.01 13.70
N SER A 65 -12.60 8.64 14.22
CA SER A 65 -13.42 7.58 13.63
C SER A 65 -13.86 7.92 12.19
N THR A 66 -14.27 9.17 11.95
CA THR A 66 -14.63 9.65 10.61
C THR A 66 -13.42 9.60 9.68
N VAL A 67 -12.30 10.25 10.02
CA VAL A 67 -11.09 10.27 9.18
C VAL A 67 -10.60 8.84 8.91
N CYS A 68 -10.53 7.99 9.92
CA CYS A 68 -10.10 6.60 9.74
C CYS A 68 -11.06 5.80 8.85
N SER A 69 -12.36 6.09 8.86
CA SER A 69 -13.33 5.46 7.94
C SER A 69 -13.14 5.91 6.49
N PHE A 70 -12.90 7.21 6.26
CA PHE A 70 -12.56 7.73 4.93
C PHE A 70 -11.23 7.14 4.43
N MET A 71 -10.22 7.09 5.28
CA MET A 71 -8.92 6.47 4.97
C MET A 71 -9.08 4.98 4.68
N THR A 72 -9.86 4.26 5.49
CA THR A 72 -10.14 2.84 5.29
C THR A 72 -10.81 2.58 3.94
N SER A 73 -11.82 3.37 3.59
CA SER A 73 -12.54 3.21 2.32
C SER A 73 -11.63 3.45 1.12
N THR A 74 -10.87 4.54 1.14
CA THR A 74 -9.97 4.92 0.04
C THR A 74 -8.77 3.97 -0.09
N CYS A 75 -8.17 3.57 1.03
CA CYS A 75 -7.06 2.62 1.04
C CYS A 75 -7.49 1.21 0.64
N SER A 76 -8.67 0.76 1.06
CA SER A 76 -9.21 -0.55 0.66
C SER A 76 -9.47 -0.59 -0.86
N TYR A 77 -9.92 0.52 -1.44
CA TYR A 77 -10.04 0.67 -2.90
C TYR A 77 -8.69 0.62 -3.62
N GLU A 78 -7.70 1.41 -3.19
CA GLU A 78 -6.36 1.38 -3.80
C GLU A 78 -5.71 0.00 -3.67
N TYR A 79 -5.87 -0.63 -2.51
CA TYR A 79 -5.41 -1.99 -2.28
C TYR A 79 -6.12 -3.01 -3.16
N ALA A 80 -7.43 -2.89 -3.39
CA ALA A 80 -8.17 -3.76 -4.30
C ALA A 80 -7.64 -3.65 -5.75
N CYS A 81 -7.34 -2.42 -6.21
CA CYS A 81 -6.70 -2.20 -7.50
C CYS A 81 -5.33 -2.85 -7.59
N LEU A 82 -4.54 -2.78 -6.51
CA LEU A 82 -3.23 -3.40 -6.40
C LEU A 82 -3.31 -4.93 -6.39
N ALA A 83 -4.21 -5.48 -5.58
CA ALA A 83 -4.46 -6.91 -5.45
C ALA A 83 -4.94 -7.51 -6.77
N ASN A 84 -5.77 -6.81 -7.54
CA ASN A 84 -6.19 -7.28 -8.86
C ASN A 84 -5.02 -7.39 -9.84
N ARG A 85 -4.11 -6.41 -9.85
CA ARG A 85 -2.88 -6.48 -10.67
C ARG A 85 -1.98 -7.64 -10.27
N ILE A 86 -1.79 -7.84 -8.97
CA ILE A 86 -1.00 -8.97 -8.44
C ILE A 86 -1.62 -10.31 -8.84
N ARG A 87 -2.94 -10.44 -8.68
CA ARG A 87 -3.71 -11.64 -9.05
C ARG A 87 -3.51 -11.98 -10.53
N LEU A 88 -3.80 -11.02 -11.41
CA LEU A 88 -3.71 -11.23 -12.86
C LEU A 88 -2.30 -11.63 -13.30
N ARG A 89 -1.26 -10.99 -12.75
CA ARG A 89 0.13 -11.32 -13.03
C ARG A 89 0.49 -12.74 -12.59
N LEU A 90 0.14 -13.11 -11.36
CA LEU A 90 0.47 -14.43 -10.82
C LEU A 90 -0.27 -15.55 -11.55
N LEU A 91 -1.56 -15.37 -11.88
CA LEU A 91 -2.32 -16.34 -12.65
C LEU A 91 -1.71 -16.56 -14.05
N THR A 92 -1.34 -15.48 -14.74
CA THR A 92 -0.70 -15.57 -16.07
C THR A 92 0.62 -16.34 -16.00
N ARG A 93 1.41 -16.14 -14.94
CA ARG A 93 2.66 -16.88 -14.72
C ARG A 93 2.43 -18.35 -14.35
N LEU A 94 1.39 -18.65 -13.57
CA LEU A 94 1.00 -20.02 -13.26
C LEU A 94 0.56 -20.79 -14.50
N GLU A 95 -0.26 -20.19 -15.38
CA GLU A 95 -0.68 -20.78 -16.65
C GLU A 95 0.51 -21.02 -17.61
N ALA A 96 1.46 -20.07 -17.66
CA ALA A 96 2.69 -20.23 -18.43
C ALA A 96 3.59 -21.37 -17.90
N LEU A 97 3.63 -21.57 -16.58
CA LEU A 97 4.36 -22.68 -15.97
C LEU A 97 3.66 -24.02 -16.23
N GLU A 98 2.34 -24.08 -16.09
CA GLU A 98 1.56 -25.30 -16.33
C GLU A 98 1.66 -25.77 -17.77
N SER A 99 1.60 -24.84 -18.74
CA SER A 99 1.82 -25.16 -20.16
C SER A 99 3.25 -25.65 -20.45
N SER A 100 4.26 -25.07 -19.81
CA SER A 100 5.66 -25.54 -19.94
C SER A 100 5.84 -26.97 -19.41
N VAL A 101 5.24 -27.28 -18.26
CA VAL A 101 5.26 -28.64 -17.67
C VAL A 101 4.46 -29.63 -18.52
N GLY A 102 3.33 -29.21 -19.10
CA GLY A 102 2.56 -30.03 -20.03
C GLY A 102 3.33 -30.36 -21.31
N SER A 103 4.17 -29.46 -21.81
CA SER A 103 5.01 -29.71 -22.99
C SER A 103 6.17 -30.69 -22.72
N LEU A 104 6.66 -30.73 -21.48
CA LEU A 104 7.72 -31.67 -21.05
C LEU A 104 7.18 -33.09 -20.82
N THR A 105 5.86 -33.25 -20.70
CA THR A 105 5.18 -34.54 -20.50
C THR A 105 4.50 -35.08 -21.76
N GLY A 106 4.85 -34.56 -22.95
CA GLY A 106 4.39 -35.09 -24.24
C GLY A 106 4.70 -36.59 -24.43
N PRO A 107 3.88 -37.33 -25.21
CA PRO A 107 3.96 -38.78 -25.29
C PRO A 107 5.30 -39.23 -25.85
N VAL A 108 5.93 -40.18 -25.15
CA VAL A 108 7.10 -40.94 -25.64
C VAL A 108 6.75 -41.50 -27.03
N PRO A 109 7.51 -41.19 -28.10
CA PRO A 109 7.27 -41.77 -29.40
C PRO A 109 7.59 -43.27 -29.38
N GLY A 110 6.59 -44.09 -29.67
CA GLY A 110 6.71 -45.40 -30.32
C GLY A 110 7.63 -46.44 -29.67
N ILE A 111 7.02 -47.39 -28.95
CA ILE A 111 7.49 -48.78 -28.99
C ILE A 111 6.38 -49.58 -29.67
N SER A 112 6.42 -49.59 -31.00
CA SER A 112 5.77 -50.60 -31.82
C SER A 112 6.69 -51.82 -31.89
N ASP A 113 6.10 -52.99 -31.63
CA ASP A 113 6.47 -54.31 -32.15
C ASP A 113 7.94 -54.72 -32.11
N ILE A 114 8.31 -55.51 -31.09
CA ILE A 114 9.24 -56.62 -31.29
C ILE A 114 8.62 -57.87 -30.68
N SER A 115 8.08 -58.73 -31.55
CA SER A 115 7.96 -60.15 -31.27
C SER A 115 9.35 -60.76 -31.30
N GLN A 116 9.74 -61.43 -30.21
CA GLN A 116 10.57 -62.63 -30.29
C GLN A 116 10.51 -63.41 -28.98
N GLN A 117 10.23 -64.70 -29.14
CA GLN A 117 10.35 -65.73 -28.14
C GLN A 117 11.78 -65.83 -27.57
N ASP A 118 11.81 -66.31 -26.33
CA ASP A 118 12.71 -67.33 -25.79
C ASP A 118 13.56 -66.97 -24.54
N THR A 119 13.24 -67.76 -23.50
CA THR A 119 14.13 -68.36 -22.49
C THR A 119 14.70 -67.55 -21.31
N ARG A 120 14.27 -68.01 -20.12
CA ARG A 120 15.04 -68.33 -18.89
C ARG A 120 15.56 -67.21 -17.96
N SER A 121 15.01 -67.24 -16.74
CA SER A 121 15.65 -67.19 -15.41
C SER A 121 16.77 -66.17 -15.13
N ASP A 122 16.58 -65.23 -14.20
CA ASP A 122 16.86 -65.40 -12.77
C ASP A 122 16.62 -64.09 -11.96
N SER A 123 16.55 -64.28 -10.65
CA SER A 123 16.21 -63.39 -9.52
C SER A 123 17.04 -62.13 -9.29
N SER A 124 16.43 -61.16 -8.58
CA SER A 124 16.89 -60.49 -7.33
C SER A 124 16.90 -58.93 -7.32
N SER A 125 15.90 -58.38 -6.62
CA SER A 125 15.91 -57.35 -5.55
C SER A 125 16.92 -56.17 -5.48
N ASP A 126 16.31 -55.00 -5.16
CA ASP A 126 16.72 -53.93 -4.22
C ASP A 126 17.49 -52.66 -4.67
N SER A 127 16.71 -51.56 -4.74
CA SER A 127 16.81 -50.25 -4.05
C SER A 127 18.12 -49.43 -3.89
N PHE A 128 17.94 -48.12 -4.11
CA PHE A 128 18.37 -46.96 -3.28
C PHE A 128 19.56 -46.06 -3.73
N THR A 129 19.18 -44.81 -4.05
CA THR A 129 19.81 -43.46 -3.86
C THR A 129 21.32 -43.21 -4.01
N SER A 130 21.67 -42.11 -4.70
CA SER A 130 22.86 -41.31 -4.38
C SER A 130 22.67 -39.82 -4.69
N SER A 131 22.98 -39.01 -3.68
CA SER A 131 23.17 -37.55 -3.64
C SER A 131 24.60 -37.15 -4.08
N ARG A 132 24.78 -35.91 -4.61
CA ARG A 132 26.03 -35.10 -4.69
C ARG A 132 25.64 -33.61 -4.85
N THR A 133 25.84 -32.66 -3.91
CA THR A 133 27.04 -31.91 -3.45
C THR A 133 27.91 -31.29 -4.54
N PHE A 134 28.10 -29.96 -4.51
CA PHE A 134 29.26 -29.27 -5.10
C PHE A 134 29.62 -27.97 -4.35
N ASP A 135 30.93 -27.76 -4.19
CA ASP A 135 31.65 -26.95 -3.20
C ASP A 135 31.93 -25.47 -3.57
N PHE A 136 32.39 -24.73 -2.56
CA PHE A 136 32.84 -23.33 -2.52
C PHE A 136 34.36 -23.28 -2.29
N ASP A 137 35.09 -22.31 -2.85
CA ASP A 137 36.55 -22.19 -2.65
C ASP A 137 37.02 -20.76 -2.35
N VAL A 138 38.05 -20.63 -1.50
CA VAL A 138 38.47 -19.42 -0.75
C VAL A 138 39.97 -19.14 -0.90
N THR A 139 40.35 -17.85 -0.75
CA THR A 139 41.65 -17.24 -0.34
C THR A 139 42.80 -17.00 -1.33
N THR A 140 43.31 -15.76 -1.30
CA THR A 140 44.77 -15.49 -1.37
C THR A 140 45.12 -14.19 -0.61
N SER A 141 46.03 -14.29 0.34
CA SER A 141 46.61 -13.21 1.17
C SER A 141 47.86 -12.61 0.51
N ARG A 142 48.10 -11.29 0.64
CA ARG A 142 49.44 -10.69 0.47
C ARG A 142 49.69 -9.56 1.49
N THR A 143 50.75 -9.73 2.26
CA THR A 143 51.45 -8.78 3.14
C THR A 143 52.14 -7.67 2.34
N PHE A 144 52.14 -6.43 2.84
CA PHE A 144 53.04 -5.37 2.38
C PHE A 144 53.57 -4.52 3.56
N VAL A 145 54.88 -4.27 3.48
CA VAL A 145 55.78 -3.60 4.43
C VAL A 145 55.56 -2.09 4.44
N PHE A 146 55.73 -1.47 5.61
CA PHE A 146 55.61 -0.02 5.85
C PHE A 146 56.94 0.67 5.51
N ASP A 147 56.93 1.65 4.61
CA ASP A 147 58.08 2.54 4.37
C ASP A 147 57.62 4.01 4.42
N SER A 148 58.43 4.83 5.06
CA SER A 148 58.05 6.08 5.71
C SER A 148 58.42 7.31 4.87
N THR A 149 57.76 7.58 3.74
CA THR A 149 57.89 8.89 3.04
C THR A 149 56.70 9.19 2.11
N THR A 150 55.48 9.44 2.62
CA THR A 150 54.38 9.90 1.74
C THR A 150 53.31 10.72 2.48
N ASN A 151 53.55 12.00 2.74
CA ASN A 151 52.49 12.93 3.19
C ASN A 151 51.96 13.85 2.08
N SER A 152 52.61 13.95 0.91
CA SER A 152 52.16 14.81 -0.20
C SER A 152 51.46 14.06 -1.35
N GLN A 153 51.64 12.75 -1.49
CA GLN A 153 50.90 11.92 -2.47
C GLN A 153 49.58 11.37 -1.93
N LEU A 154 49.40 11.35 -0.60
CA LEU A 154 48.19 10.82 0.03
C LEU A 154 46.98 11.70 -0.28
N HIS A 155 47.11 13.03 -0.24
CA HIS A 155 46.03 13.96 -0.57
C HIS A 155 45.58 13.90 -2.03
N ARG A 156 46.50 13.67 -2.98
CA ARG A 156 46.17 13.59 -4.41
C ARG A 156 45.57 12.24 -4.80
N ARG A 157 45.96 11.15 -4.12
CA ARG A 157 45.30 9.84 -4.26
C ARG A 157 43.93 9.79 -3.58
N LEU A 158 43.77 10.43 -2.41
CA LEU A 158 42.46 10.54 -1.73
C LEU A 158 41.44 11.36 -2.55
N SER A 159 41.86 12.40 -3.27
CA SER A 159 40.97 13.14 -4.17
C SER A 159 40.61 12.34 -5.43
N LEU A 160 41.54 11.59 -6.01
CA LEU A 160 41.31 10.76 -7.19
C LEU A 160 40.49 9.49 -6.87
N ASP A 161 40.68 8.89 -5.70
CA ASP A 161 39.83 7.80 -5.21
C ASP A 161 38.45 8.33 -4.81
N GLY A 162 38.35 9.51 -4.21
CA GLY A 162 37.07 10.18 -3.95
C GLY A 162 36.24 10.39 -5.22
N ASP A 163 36.85 10.85 -6.31
CA ASP A 163 36.17 11.03 -7.61
C ASP A 163 35.82 9.70 -8.30
N ARG A 164 36.68 8.67 -8.20
CA ARG A 164 36.36 7.32 -8.73
C ARG A 164 35.27 6.62 -7.93
N TYR A 165 35.25 6.79 -6.62
CA TYR A 165 34.25 6.19 -5.75
C TYR A 165 32.90 6.90 -5.89
N THR A 166 32.86 8.24 -5.91
CA THR A 166 31.63 9.02 -6.12
C THR A 166 31.01 8.79 -7.50
N ALA A 167 31.83 8.61 -8.54
CA ALA A 167 31.35 8.10 -9.82
C ALA A 167 30.69 6.73 -9.62
N ARG A 168 31.36 5.78 -8.94
CA ARG A 168 30.84 4.43 -8.68
C ARG A 168 29.51 4.43 -7.91
N THR A 169 29.32 5.26 -6.88
CA THR A 169 28.10 5.33 -6.06
C THR A 169 26.94 6.00 -6.80
N THR A 170 27.21 7.10 -7.52
CA THR A 170 26.22 7.73 -8.40
C THR A 170 25.79 6.75 -9.49
N THR A 171 26.74 5.98 -10.03
CA THR A 171 26.47 4.89 -10.96
C THR A 171 25.68 3.75 -10.30
N THR A 172 25.92 3.39 -9.03
CA THR A 172 25.16 2.30 -8.37
C THR A 172 23.72 2.72 -8.11
N ARG A 173 23.49 3.95 -7.62
CA ARG A 173 22.15 4.51 -7.47
C ARG A 173 21.46 4.55 -8.83
N ALA A 174 22.07 5.18 -9.84
CA ALA A 174 21.49 5.25 -11.18
C ALA A 174 21.20 3.86 -11.78
N PHE A 175 22.11 2.89 -11.61
CA PHE A 175 21.97 1.51 -12.10
C PHE A 175 20.73 0.81 -11.54
N HIS A 176 20.52 0.86 -10.23
CA HIS A 176 19.34 0.28 -9.60
C HIS A 176 18.05 1.04 -9.95
N GLU A 177 18.11 2.36 -10.21
CA GLU A 177 16.96 3.14 -10.72
C GLU A 177 16.56 2.66 -12.12
N GLU A 178 17.56 2.41 -12.96
CA GLU A 178 17.36 1.90 -14.31
C GLU A 178 16.87 0.45 -14.30
N GLN A 179 17.41 -0.39 -13.41
CA GLN A 179 16.93 -1.76 -13.22
C GLN A 179 15.47 -1.79 -12.79
N GLU A 180 15.09 -0.99 -11.79
CA GLU A 180 13.70 -0.87 -11.35
C GLU A 180 12.77 -0.40 -12.48
N ALA A 181 13.21 0.60 -13.26
CA ALA A 181 12.44 1.08 -14.41
C ALA A 181 12.28 0.00 -15.48
N ARG A 182 13.30 -0.84 -15.72
CA ARG A 182 13.22 -1.98 -16.64
C ARG A 182 12.27 -3.05 -16.11
N GLU A 183 12.35 -3.41 -14.83
CA GLU A 183 11.44 -4.38 -14.21
C GLU A 183 9.98 -3.90 -14.28
N LEU A 184 9.71 -2.63 -13.95
CA LEU A 184 8.38 -2.05 -14.09
C LEU A 184 7.90 -2.01 -15.55
N ALA A 185 8.78 -1.70 -16.51
CA ALA A 185 8.44 -1.71 -17.93
C ALA A 185 8.10 -3.12 -18.42
N GLN A 186 8.86 -4.12 -17.95
CA GLN A 186 8.60 -5.53 -18.25
C GLN A 186 7.23 -5.96 -17.72
N VAL A 187 6.89 -5.64 -16.46
CA VAL A 187 5.59 -6.00 -15.89
C VAL A 187 4.44 -5.29 -16.62
N ASN A 188 4.60 -4.01 -16.97
CA ASN A 188 3.58 -3.31 -17.73
C ASN A 188 3.42 -3.89 -19.15
N SER A 189 4.50 -4.39 -19.76
CA SER A 189 4.42 -5.10 -21.05
C SER A 189 3.63 -6.42 -20.93
N GLU A 190 3.84 -7.18 -19.86
CA GLU A 190 3.08 -8.41 -19.57
C GLU A 190 1.58 -8.13 -19.38
N LEU A 191 1.26 -7.01 -18.73
CA LEU A 191 -0.12 -6.60 -18.46
C LEU A 191 -0.79 -5.90 -19.66
N THR A 192 -0.07 -5.65 -20.76
CA THR A 192 -0.62 -4.93 -21.92
C THR A 192 -1.76 -5.72 -22.58
N GLU A 193 -1.65 -7.05 -22.64
CA GLU A 193 -2.72 -7.92 -23.13
C GLU A 193 -3.97 -7.89 -22.23
N GLN A 194 -3.79 -7.54 -20.96
CA GLN A 194 -4.86 -7.46 -19.96
C GLN A 194 -5.35 -6.02 -19.70
N ALA A 195 -4.83 -5.05 -20.44
CA ALA A 195 -5.25 -3.65 -20.38
C ALA A 195 -6.78 -3.42 -20.43
N PRO A 196 -7.58 -4.14 -21.26
CA PRO A 196 -9.04 -3.96 -21.25
C PRO A 196 -9.70 -4.46 -19.97
N ARG A 197 -9.14 -5.47 -19.28
CA ARG A 197 -9.65 -5.95 -17.99
C ARG A 197 -9.27 -5.00 -16.85
N LEU A 198 -8.09 -4.40 -16.91
CA LEU A 198 -7.62 -3.42 -15.93
C LEU A 198 -8.35 -2.07 -15.97
N ARG A 199 -9.00 -1.74 -17.10
CA ARG A 199 -9.80 -0.51 -17.24
C ARG A 199 -11.25 -0.67 -16.80
N ARG A 200 -11.72 -1.90 -16.57
CA ARG A 200 -13.09 -2.13 -16.09
C ARG A 200 -13.18 -1.79 -14.61
N CYS A 201 -14.33 -1.27 -14.25
CA CYS A 201 -14.79 -1.11 -12.88
C CYS A 201 -15.99 -2.04 -12.66
N ALA A 202 -16.31 -2.31 -11.40
CA ALA A 202 -17.46 -3.13 -11.00
C ALA A 202 -18.78 -2.61 -11.59
N VAL A 203 -18.86 -1.30 -11.84
CA VAL A 203 -20.05 -0.63 -12.38
C VAL A 203 -20.03 -0.54 -13.92
N THR A 204 -18.95 -0.91 -14.61
CA THR A 204 -18.85 -0.78 -16.08
C THR A 204 -20.01 -1.49 -16.81
N ASP A 205 -20.39 -2.70 -16.37
CA ASP A 205 -21.50 -3.44 -16.99
C ASP A 205 -22.85 -2.71 -16.78
N ALA A 206 -23.11 -2.21 -15.57
CA ALA A 206 -24.31 -1.43 -15.28
C ALA A 206 -24.33 -0.07 -16.01
N ALA A 207 -23.17 0.56 -16.17
CA ALA A 207 -23.03 1.84 -16.87
C ALA A 207 -23.35 1.72 -18.36
N THR A 208 -22.93 0.62 -19.00
CA THR A 208 -23.24 0.37 -20.42
C THR A 208 -24.72 0.07 -20.64
N TYR A 209 -25.38 -0.63 -19.72
CA TYR A 209 -26.80 -1.00 -19.84
C TYR A 209 -27.75 0.16 -19.54
N ILE A 210 -27.48 0.95 -18.49
CA ILE A 210 -28.43 1.95 -17.96
C ILE A 210 -28.03 3.38 -18.31
N PHE A 211 -26.73 3.69 -18.32
CA PHE A 211 -26.22 5.08 -18.34
C PHE A 211 -25.48 5.45 -19.63
N GLY A 212 -25.68 4.70 -20.72
CA GLY A 212 -25.07 5.00 -22.02
C GLY A 212 -23.54 5.00 -22.01
N GLY A 213 -22.91 4.27 -21.08
CA GLY A 213 -21.44 4.19 -20.95
C GLY A 213 -20.81 5.23 -20.01
N HIS A 214 -21.61 6.06 -19.32
CA HIS A 214 -21.07 7.01 -18.33
C HIS A 214 -20.83 6.35 -16.97
N GLU A 215 -19.63 5.81 -16.76
CA GLU A 215 -19.25 5.06 -15.55
C GLU A 215 -19.36 5.86 -14.25
N TRP A 216 -18.97 7.14 -14.26
CA TRP A 216 -19.02 7.98 -13.06
C TRP A 216 -20.45 8.26 -12.59
N LEU A 217 -21.39 8.46 -13.53
CA LEU A 217 -22.79 8.70 -13.21
C LEU A 217 -23.43 7.44 -12.63
N ALA A 218 -23.14 6.28 -13.25
CA ALA A 218 -23.58 5.00 -12.75
C ALA A 218 -23.05 4.72 -11.34
N ALA A 219 -21.77 4.99 -11.09
CA ALA A 219 -21.15 4.82 -9.77
C ALA A 219 -21.81 5.72 -8.72
N LEU A 220 -22.14 6.98 -9.07
CA LEU A 220 -22.80 7.92 -8.16
C LEU A 220 -24.24 7.53 -7.81
N CYS A 221 -25.01 7.04 -8.79
CA CYS A 221 -26.37 6.57 -8.54
C CYS A 221 -26.40 5.29 -7.69
N ILE A 222 -25.56 4.32 -8.02
CA ILE A 222 -25.49 3.04 -7.30
C ILE A 222 -24.93 3.27 -5.88
N SER A 223 -23.89 4.08 -5.72
CA SER A 223 -23.33 4.38 -4.40
C SER A 223 -24.32 5.11 -3.49
N SER A 224 -25.14 6.01 -4.02
CA SER A 224 -26.20 6.67 -3.27
C SER A 224 -27.23 5.67 -2.72
N LEU A 225 -27.67 4.72 -3.55
CA LEU A 225 -28.59 3.66 -3.11
C LEU A 225 -27.96 2.73 -2.06
N LEU A 226 -26.73 2.28 -2.27
CA LEU A 226 -26.01 1.48 -1.28
C LEU A 226 -25.78 2.26 0.03
N CYS A 227 -25.53 3.56 -0.04
CA CYS A 227 -25.36 4.42 1.14
C CYS A 227 -26.65 4.47 1.96
N VAL A 228 -27.82 4.63 1.32
CA VAL A 228 -29.12 4.63 2.01
C VAL A 228 -29.35 3.29 2.71
N ILE A 229 -29.15 2.17 1.99
CA ILE A 229 -29.36 0.83 2.55
C ILE A 229 -28.41 0.56 3.72
N SER A 230 -27.12 0.82 3.55
CA SER A 230 -26.11 0.61 4.59
C SER A 230 -26.31 1.51 5.80
N SER A 231 -26.69 2.78 5.58
CA SER A 231 -26.99 3.71 6.67
C SER A 231 -28.24 3.29 7.45
N CYS A 232 -29.31 2.85 6.76
CA CYS A 232 -30.48 2.31 7.43
C CYS A 232 -30.13 1.08 8.28
N ALA A 233 -29.35 0.14 7.73
CA ALA A 233 -28.90 -1.04 8.47
C ALA A 233 -28.07 -0.65 9.71
N PHE A 234 -27.10 0.26 9.56
CA PHE A 234 -26.27 0.74 10.66
C PHE A 234 -27.11 1.39 11.77
N LEU A 235 -28.05 2.26 11.41
CA LEU A 235 -28.90 2.96 12.38
C LEU A 235 -29.87 2.02 13.11
N LEU A 236 -30.31 0.94 12.47
CA LEU A 236 -31.06 -0.11 13.15
C LEU A 236 -30.18 -0.89 14.12
N THR A 237 -28.94 -1.22 13.73
CA THR A 237 -28.01 -1.93 14.62
C THR A 237 -27.62 -1.12 15.84
N ILE A 238 -27.39 0.19 15.70
CA ILE A 238 -26.94 1.04 16.81
C ILE A 238 -28.05 1.29 17.85
N GLN A 239 -29.33 1.25 17.44
CA GLN A 239 -30.46 1.33 18.38
C GLN A 239 -30.52 0.15 19.35
N GLY A 240 -29.97 -1.01 18.96
CA GLY A 240 -29.93 -2.20 19.79
C GLY A 240 -28.84 -2.18 20.87
N VAL A 241 -27.92 -1.20 20.84
CA VAL A 241 -26.77 -1.16 21.76
C VAL A 241 -26.92 0.01 22.73
N SER A 242 -27.59 -0.23 23.86
CA SER A 242 -27.83 0.77 24.91
C SER A 242 -26.55 1.37 25.50
N ALA A 243 -25.42 0.67 25.43
CA ALA A 243 -24.13 1.16 25.92
C ALA A 243 -23.60 2.39 25.16
N LEU A 244 -24.05 2.65 23.93
CA LEU A 244 -23.59 3.79 23.14
C LEU A 244 -24.44 5.05 23.34
N GLU A 245 -25.60 4.96 23.97
CA GLU A 245 -26.57 6.06 24.03
C GLU A 245 -26.01 7.32 24.75
N SER A 246 -25.05 7.15 25.65
CA SER A 246 -24.39 8.24 26.38
C SER A 246 -23.14 8.82 25.67
N THR A 247 -22.75 8.32 24.50
CA THR A 247 -21.51 8.72 23.82
C THR A 247 -21.74 9.85 22.81
N GLU A 248 -20.76 10.74 22.64
CA GLU A 248 -20.79 11.82 21.62
C GLU A 248 -20.93 11.25 20.19
N PHE A 249 -20.41 10.04 19.99
CA PHE A 249 -20.54 9.29 18.75
C PHE A 249 -22.01 8.98 18.40
N TYR A 250 -22.86 8.74 19.40
CA TYR A 250 -24.27 8.46 19.17
C TYR A 250 -25.07 9.70 18.75
N GLU A 251 -24.72 10.89 19.27
CA GLU A 251 -25.35 12.14 18.84
C GLU A 251 -25.05 12.46 17.37
N SER A 252 -23.82 12.18 16.94
CA SER A 252 -23.32 12.46 15.58
C SER A 252 -23.47 11.27 14.60
N ARG A 253 -24.13 10.19 15.01
CA ARG A 253 -24.21 8.92 14.25
C ARG A 253 -24.72 9.09 12.81
N TRP A 254 -25.66 10.01 12.59
CA TRP A 254 -26.23 10.29 11.26
C TRP A 254 -25.19 10.89 10.32
N PHE A 255 -24.42 11.86 10.80
CA PHE A 255 -23.38 12.49 10.01
C PHE A 255 -22.28 11.47 9.68
N TYR A 256 -21.85 10.70 10.68
CA TYR A 256 -20.85 9.65 10.49
C TYR A 256 -21.30 8.61 9.46
N THR A 257 -22.48 8.00 9.62
CA THR A 257 -22.91 6.89 8.75
C THR A 257 -23.15 7.32 7.32
N VAL A 258 -23.73 8.51 7.09
CA VAL A 258 -24.03 8.99 5.74
C VAL A 258 -22.74 9.37 5.01
N ALA A 259 -21.85 10.11 5.69
CA ALA A 259 -20.59 10.55 5.09
C ALA A 259 -19.66 9.37 4.77
N THR A 260 -19.47 8.46 5.73
CA THR A 260 -18.57 7.31 5.57
C THR A 260 -19.18 6.23 4.68
N GLY A 261 -20.49 5.97 4.80
CA GLY A 261 -21.21 5.01 3.97
C GLY A 261 -21.22 5.38 2.49
N PHE A 262 -21.35 6.68 2.17
CA PHE A 262 -21.29 7.14 0.79
C PHE A 262 -19.90 6.91 0.17
N VAL A 263 -18.83 7.26 0.89
CA VAL A 263 -17.47 7.06 0.37
C VAL A 263 -17.12 5.58 0.26
N ALA A 264 -17.51 4.76 1.25
CA ALA A 264 -17.35 3.31 1.19
C ALA A 264 -18.06 2.71 -0.03
N ALA A 265 -19.32 3.12 -0.28
CA ALA A 265 -20.10 2.66 -1.43
C ALA A 265 -19.50 3.13 -2.76
N MET A 266 -19.02 4.38 -2.84
CA MET A 266 -18.36 4.90 -4.03
C MET A 266 -17.06 4.15 -4.33
N CYS A 267 -16.23 3.90 -3.31
CA CYS A 267 -14.99 3.12 -3.41
C CYS A 267 -15.25 1.68 -3.87
N ALA A 268 -16.32 1.05 -3.37
CA ALA A 268 -16.74 -0.27 -3.82
C ALA A 268 -17.17 -0.26 -5.30
N CYS A 269 -17.94 0.74 -5.73
CA CYS A 269 -18.39 0.87 -7.12
C CYS A 269 -17.25 1.07 -8.13
N LEU A 270 -16.21 1.81 -7.73
CA LEU A 270 -15.06 2.09 -8.58
C LEU A 270 -14.04 0.95 -8.60
N SER A 271 -14.15 -0.04 -7.71
CA SER A 271 -13.22 -1.18 -7.65
C SER A 271 -13.21 -1.98 -8.96
N PRO A 272 -12.14 -2.74 -9.27
CA PRO A 272 -11.97 -3.32 -10.61
C PRO A 272 -13.05 -4.33 -11.02
N ASP A 273 -13.43 -5.23 -10.11
CA ASP A 273 -14.43 -6.28 -10.35
C ASP A 273 -15.49 -6.27 -9.25
N TRP A 274 -16.69 -6.79 -9.54
CA TRP A 274 -17.76 -6.91 -8.55
C TRP A 274 -17.37 -7.72 -7.31
N GLN A 275 -16.47 -8.72 -7.45
CA GLN A 275 -15.97 -9.49 -6.32
C GLN A 275 -15.16 -8.61 -5.36
N TYR A 276 -14.30 -7.74 -5.90
CA TYR A 276 -13.54 -6.77 -5.11
C TYR A 276 -14.47 -5.70 -4.52
N ALA A 277 -15.54 -5.31 -5.21
CA ALA A 277 -16.53 -4.39 -4.67
C ALA A 277 -17.18 -4.92 -3.39
N VAL A 278 -17.56 -6.21 -3.39
CA VAL A 278 -18.12 -6.89 -2.21
C VAL A 278 -17.09 -6.95 -1.08
N ILE A 279 -15.83 -7.32 -1.38
CA ILE A 279 -14.77 -7.37 -0.36
C ILE A 279 -14.51 -6.00 0.25
N VAL A 280 -14.38 -4.94 -0.56
CA VAL A 280 -14.18 -3.57 -0.07
C VAL A 280 -15.35 -3.11 0.80
N PHE A 281 -16.59 -3.43 0.40
CA PHE A 281 -17.77 -3.13 1.22
C PHE A 281 -17.76 -3.89 2.56
N LEU A 282 -17.43 -5.20 2.53
CA LEU A 282 -17.32 -6.00 3.75
C LEU A 282 -16.17 -5.53 4.66
N GLN A 283 -15.02 -5.14 4.11
CA GLN A 283 -13.91 -4.57 4.87
C GLN A 283 -14.34 -3.29 5.61
N ASN A 284 -15.06 -2.39 4.94
CA ASN A 284 -15.63 -1.18 5.57
C ASN A 284 -16.68 -1.52 6.64
N ALA A 285 -17.50 -2.56 6.42
CA ALA A 285 -18.47 -3.02 7.41
C ALA A 285 -17.76 -3.59 8.66
N ILE A 286 -16.72 -4.42 8.49
CA ILE A 286 -15.89 -4.95 9.58
C ILE A 286 -15.23 -3.80 10.34
N PHE A 287 -14.66 -2.82 9.64
CA PHE A 287 -14.08 -1.62 10.26
C PHE A 287 -15.10 -0.83 11.09
N THR A 288 -16.33 -0.69 10.58
CA THR A 288 -17.42 -0.01 11.28
C THR A 288 -17.83 -0.76 12.55
N ILE A 289 -17.90 -2.09 12.50
CA ILE A 289 -18.18 -2.92 13.69
C ILE A 289 -17.04 -2.81 14.71
N LEU A 290 -15.77 -2.83 14.26
CA LEU A 290 -14.60 -2.63 15.14
C LEU A 290 -14.60 -1.23 15.76
N THR A 291 -14.98 -0.20 15.00
CA THR A 291 -15.13 1.17 15.49
C THR A 291 -16.23 1.25 16.54
N LEU A 292 -17.39 0.62 16.30
CA LEU A 292 -18.48 0.57 17.27
C LEU A 292 -18.09 -0.18 18.56
N HIS A 293 -17.35 -1.27 18.42
CA HIS A 293 -16.80 -1.99 19.56
C HIS A 293 -15.82 -1.10 20.33
N SER A 294 -14.90 -0.43 19.63
CA SER A 294 -13.91 0.46 20.22
C SER A 294 -14.54 1.63 20.97
N THR A 295 -15.63 2.22 20.47
CA THR A 295 -16.29 3.35 21.12
C THR A 295 -17.13 2.92 22.31
N ALA A 296 -17.72 1.72 22.27
CA ALA A 296 -18.44 1.15 23.40
C ALA A 296 -17.50 0.62 24.50
N CYS A 297 -16.28 0.24 24.13
CA CYS A 297 -15.35 -0.52 24.96
C CYS A 297 -13.92 -0.01 24.76
N PRO A 298 -13.54 1.12 25.39
CA PRO A 298 -12.23 1.70 25.21
C PRO A 298 -11.15 0.80 25.83
N MET A 299 -9.95 0.82 25.24
CA MET A 299 -8.84 -0.09 25.57
C MET A 299 -8.37 -0.02 27.04
N ASN A 300 -8.73 1.06 27.74
CA ASN A 300 -8.38 1.34 29.13
C ASN A 300 -9.31 0.67 30.16
N GLN A 301 -10.51 0.22 29.75
CA GLN A 301 -11.47 -0.44 30.65
C GLN A 301 -11.31 -1.98 30.58
N LEU A 302 -10.69 -2.57 31.61
CA LEU A 302 -10.43 -4.01 31.72
C LEU A 302 -11.69 -4.87 31.94
N THR A 303 -12.82 -4.26 32.31
CA THR A 303 -14.08 -4.94 32.61
C THR A 303 -15.17 -4.54 31.62
N CYS A 304 -15.02 -4.98 30.39
CA CYS A 304 -16.00 -4.76 29.35
C CYS A 304 -16.67 -6.09 29.02
N ASN A 305 -17.95 -6.23 29.38
CA ASN A 305 -18.71 -7.47 29.22
C ASN A 305 -19.42 -7.52 27.86
N MET A 306 -18.72 -7.13 26.80
CA MET A 306 -19.23 -7.21 25.43
C MET A 306 -18.94 -8.61 24.90
N SER A 307 -19.97 -9.27 24.35
CA SER A 307 -19.88 -10.70 23.97
C SER A 307 -18.82 -10.97 22.88
N TRP A 308 -18.54 -9.99 22.03
CA TRP A 308 -17.66 -10.13 20.86
C TRP A 308 -16.33 -9.41 21.10
N LYS A 309 -15.22 -10.15 21.13
CA LYS A 309 -13.88 -9.56 21.18
C LYS A 309 -13.43 -9.08 19.79
N PRO A 310 -12.57 -8.05 19.67
CA PRO A 310 -12.04 -7.58 18.38
C PRO A 310 -11.38 -8.69 17.55
N SER A 311 -10.67 -9.61 18.22
CA SER A 311 -10.06 -10.77 17.54
C SER A 311 -11.09 -11.70 16.91
N GLN A 312 -12.27 -11.86 17.53
CA GLN A 312 -13.36 -12.67 17.00
C GLN A 312 -14.02 -11.99 15.79
N ILE A 313 -14.14 -10.67 15.81
CA ILE A 313 -14.68 -9.89 14.68
C ILE A 313 -13.76 -10.03 13.46
N VAL A 314 -12.45 -9.88 13.63
CA VAL A 314 -11.47 -10.06 12.55
C VAL A 314 -11.48 -11.50 12.05
N LEU A 315 -11.52 -12.49 12.95
CA LEU A 315 -11.57 -13.91 12.57
C LEU A 315 -12.86 -14.24 11.79
N ALA A 316 -14.00 -13.74 12.24
CA ALA A 316 -15.27 -13.89 11.52
C ALA A 316 -15.19 -13.27 10.12
N GLY A 317 -14.59 -12.09 9.99
CA GLY A 317 -14.31 -11.44 8.70
C GLY A 317 -13.47 -12.32 7.77
N MET A 318 -12.39 -12.92 8.28
CA MET A 318 -11.55 -13.86 7.53
C MET A 318 -12.34 -15.08 7.04
N VAL A 319 -13.20 -15.66 7.88
CA VAL A 319 -14.05 -16.79 7.50
C VAL A 319 -15.04 -16.38 6.41
N VAL A 320 -15.66 -15.20 6.51
CA VAL A 320 -16.55 -14.67 5.48
C VAL A 320 -15.81 -14.49 4.15
N PHE A 321 -14.59 -13.95 4.16
CA PHE A 321 -13.78 -13.80 2.94
C PHE A 321 -13.42 -15.14 2.31
N LEU A 322 -13.03 -16.12 3.13
CA LEU A 322 -12.73 -17.48 2.68
C LEU A 322 -13.95 -18.10 1.98
N LEU A 323 -15.11 -18.07 2.64
CA LEU A 323 -16.35 -18.64 2.11
C LEU A 323 -16.79 -17.93 0.82
N PHE A 324 -16.70 -16.60 0.80
CA PHE A 324 -17.03 -15.80 -0.38
C PHE A 324 -16.12 -16.12 -1.57
N ARG A 325 -14.80 -16.20 -1.37
CA ARG A 325 -13.84 -16.53 -2.44
C ARG A 325 -14.00 -17.96 -2.92
N PHE A 326 -14.25 -18.91 -2.02
CA PHE A 326 -14.51 -20.29 -2.40
C PHE A 326 -15.81 -20.43 -3.22
N ALA A 327 -16.84 -19.63 -2.90
CA ALA A 327 -18.11 -19.65 -3.64
C ALA A 327 -18.04 -18.94 -5.01
N THR A 328 -17.12 -17.99 -5.20
CA THR A 328 -17.09 -17.11 -6.39
C THR A 328 -15.97 -17.43 -7.37
N CYS A 329 -14.85 -17.99 -6.91
CA CYS A 329 -13.72 -18.34 -7.77
C CYS A 329 -13.95 -19.69 -8.47
N ARG A 330 -13.42 -19.81 -9.70
CA ARG A 330 -13.57 -21.02 -10.52
C ARG A 330 -12.53 -22.10 -10.20
N SER A 331 -11.35 -21.71 -9.71
CA SER A 331 -10.26 -22.61 -9.36
C SER A 331 -9.81 -22.45 -7.91
N ASN A 332 -9.36 -23.55 -7.29
CA ASN A 332 -8.87 -23.53 -5.90
C ASN A 332 -7.62 -22.67 -5.73
N ALA A 333 -6.72 -22.66 -6.73
CA ALA A 333 -5.51 -21.85 -6.71
C ALA A 333 -5.82 -20.34 -6.74
N GLU A 334 -6.78 -19.93 -7.58
CA GLU A 334 -7.24 -18.54 -7.62
C GLU A 334 -7.94 -18.14 -6.32
N ALA A 335 -8.79 -19.02 -5.78
CA ALA A 335 -9.47 -18.78 -4.51
C ALA A 335 -8.48 -18.57 -3.35
N PHE A 336 -7.45 -19.41 -3.25
CA PHE A 336 -6.41 -19.30 -2.22
C PHE A 336 -5.59 -18.02 -2.37
N LEU A 337 -5.17 -17.69 -3.59
CA LEU A 337 -4.40 -16.47 -3.86
C LEU A 337 -5.20 -15.20 -3.51
N THR A 338 -6.45 -15.14 -3.96
CA THR A 338 -7.32 -13.98 -3.72
C THR A 338 -7.69 -13.83 -2.26
N PHE A 339 -8.01 -14.94 -1.58
CA PHE A 339 -8.22 -14.95 -0.13
C PHE A 339 -6.99 -14.44 0.63
N THR A 340 -5.79 -14.87 0.26
CA THR A 340 -4.54 -14.44 0.93
C THR A 340 -4.33 -12.93 0.77
N LEU A 341 -4.58 -12.39 -0.42
CA LEU A 341 -4.53 -10.95 -0.66
C LEU A 341 -5.60 -10.21 0.15
N ASP A 342 -6.84 -10.69 0.18
CA ASP A 342 -7.90 -10.05 0.97
C ASP A 342 -7.60 -10.08 2.48
N ALA A 343 -7.01 -11.17 2.97
CA ALA A 343 -6.57 -11.32 4.35
C ALA A 343 -5.44 -10.34 4.70
N VAL A 344 -4.47 -10.16 3.80
CA VAL A 344 -3.44 -9.13 3.93
C VAL A 344 -4.07 -7.75 3.98
N GLY A 345 -5.00 -7.43 3.09
CA GLY A 345 -5.73 -6.16 3.10
C GLY A 345 -6.50 -5.93 4.41
N LEU A 346 -7.13 -6.98 4.95
CA LEU A 346 -7.85 -6.91 6.23
C LEU A 346 -6.90 -6.58 7.38
N VAL A 347 -5.80 -7.34 7.54
CA VAL A 347 -4.88 -7.14 8.66
C VAL A 347 -4.11 -5.82 8.51
N TYR A 348 -3.66 -5.52 7.30
CA TYR A 348 -2.89 -4.32 7.02
C TYR A 348 -3.73 -3.06 7.17
N ILE A 349 -4.86 -2.94 6.48
CA ILE A 349 -5.64 -1.69 6.45
C ILE A 349 -6.59 -1.62 7.64
N ILE A 350 -7.50 -2.59 7.74
CA ILE A 350 -8.56 -2.59 8.76
C ILE A 350 -7.95 -2.80 10.14
N GLY A 351 -7.00 -3.73 10.27
CA GLY A 351 -6.32 -4.02 11.53
C GLY A 351 -5.63 -2.80 12.11
N THR A 352 -4.72 -2.16 11.37
CA THR A 352 -3.95 -1.02 11.93
C THR A 352 -4.80 0.22 12.15
N LEU A 353 -5.72 0.55 11.24
CA LEU A 353 -6.62 1.70 11.42
C LEU A 353 -7.61 1.46 12.56
N SER A 354 -8.04 0.21 12.79
CA SER A 354 -8.90 -0.10 13.94
C SER A 354 -8.17 0.11 15.26
N VAL A 355 -6.85 -0.14 15.32
CA VAL A 355 -6.04 0.17 16.50
C VAL A 355 -5.92 1.68 16.71
N LEU A 356 -5.84 2.48 15.63
CA LEU A 356 -5.87 3.94 15.72
C LEU A 356 -7.18 4.47 16.31
N VAL A 357 -8.30 3.84 16.00
CA VAL A 357 -9.61 4.19 16.59
C VAL A 357 -9.75 3.64 18.02
N ALA A 358 -9.28 2.41 18.29
CA ALA A 358 -9.23 1.80 19.62
C ALA A 358 -8.41 2.59 20.63
N PHE A 359 -7.45 3.36 20.13
CA PHE A 359 -6.65 4.28 20.90
C PHE A 359 -7.44 5.49 21.42
N VAL A 360 -8.60 5.83 20.83
CA VAL A 360 -9.42 6.98 21.23
C VAL A 360 -10.32 6.62 22.40
N ASP A 361 -10.03 7.21 23.56
CA ASP A 361 -10.87 7.09 24.74
C ASP A 361 -11.71 8.37 24.94
N ASP A 362 -13.01 8.19 25.19
CA ASP A 362 -13.95 9.29 25.38
C ASP A 362 -13.82 9.93 26.77
N GLU A 363 -13.31 9.19 27.77
CA GLU A 363 -13.14 9.71 29.14
C GLU A 363 -11.95 10.67 29.27
N ARG A 364 -10.91 10.50 28.45
CA ARG A 364 -9.64 11.26 28.53
C ARG A 364 -9.36 12.07 27.26
N ARG A 365 -10.38 12.79 26.77
CA ARG A 365 -10.34 13.54 25.50
C ARG A 365 -9.13 14.46 25.34
N THR A 366 -8.73 15.19 26.39
CA THR A 366 -7.63 16.16 26.31
C THR A 366 -6.27 15.51 26.12
N LEU A 367 -6.02 14.40 26.83
CA LEU A 367 -4.79 13.63 26.73
C LEU A 367 -4.66 12.95 25.37
N TYR A 368 -5.75 12.35 24.88
CA TYR A 368 -5.78 11.72 23.58
C TYR A 368 -5.49 12.70 22.43
N ARG A 369 -6.11 13.90 22.47
CA ARG A 369 -5.83 14.97 21.48
C ARG A 369 -4.34 15.27 21.40
N LYS A 370 -3.70 15.42 22.56
CA LYS A 370 -2.26 15.68 22.67
C LYS A 370 -1.43 14.53 22.08
N LEU A 371 -1.79 13.29 22.38
CA LEU A 371 -1.06 12.10 21.88
C LEU A 371 -1.16 11.92 20.37
N LEU A 372 -2.35 12.12 19.78
CA LEU A 372 -2.52 12.07 18.33
C LEU A 372 -1.70 13.14 17.62
N ILE A 373 -1.72 14.37 18.15
CA ILE A 373 -0.96 15.46 17.57
C ILE A 373 0.53 15.14 17.64
N ALA A 374 1.01 14.65 18.77
CA ALA A 374 2.40 14.20 18.90
C ALA A 374 2.76 13.07 17.92
N LEU A 375 1.89 12.08 17.73
CA LEU A 375 2.07 11.01 16.74
C LEU A 375 2.21 11.59 15.33
N LEU A 376 1.31 12.48 14.91
CA LEU A 376 1.38 13.14 13.60
C LEU A 376 2.66 13.95 13.42
N TYR A 377 3.05 14.72 14.44
CA TYR A 377 4.30 15.48 14.45
C TYR A 377 5.52 14.56 14.31
N VAL A 378 5.56 13.45 15.03
CA VAL A 378 6.66 12.47 14.96
C VAL A 378 6.75 11.85 13.57
N VAL A 379 5.63 11.40 12.99
CA VAL A 379 5.60 10.81 11.64
C VAL A 379 6.07 11.84 10.61
N TRP A 380 5.48 13.04 10.58
CA TRP A 380 5.84 14.08 9.61
C TRP A 380 7.28 14.58 9.77
N ALA A 381 7.75 14.73 11.02
CA ALA A 381 9.13 15.10 11.28
C ALA A 381 10.10 13.98 10.87
N SER A 382 9.74 12.72 11.06
CA SER A 382 10.56 11.59 10.65
C SER A 382 10.68 11.49 9.13
N ASP A 383 9.60 11.71 8.38
CA ASP A 383 9.61 11.77 6.91
C ASP A 383 10.42 12.96 6.39
N THR A 384 10.26 14.10 7.04
CA THR A 384 11.02 15.31 6.70
C THR A 384 12.51 15.12 7.01
N GLY A 385 12.83 14.55 8.17
CA GLY A 385 14.20 14.25 8.59
C GLY A 385 14.89 13.23 7.69
N ALA A 386 14.16 12.22 7.24
CA ALA A 386 14.61 11.27 6.23
C ALA A 386 15.03 11.97 4.94
N TYR A 387 14.14 12.83 4.44
CA TYR A 387 14.34 13.54 3.19
C TYR A 387 15.49 14.55 3.28
N ILE A 388 15.53 15.33 4.36
CA ILE A 388 16.59 16.32 4.61
C ILE A 388 17.93 15.61 4.75
N THR A 389 18.01 14.55 5.54
CA THR A 389 19.26 13.82 5.76
C THR A 389 19.74 13.16 4.47
N GLY A 390 18.86 12.48 3.73
CA GLY A 390 19.20 11.90 2.43
C GLY A 390 19.64 12.94 1.40
N LYS A 391 19.02 14.12 1.38
CA LYS A 391 19.46 15.23 0.52
C LYS A 391 20.78 15.85 0.98
N ALA A 392 20.95 16.08 2.28
CA ALA A 392 22.14 16.67 2.85
C ALA A 392 23.36 15.76 2.61
N LEU A 393 23.20 14.45 2.75
CA LEU A 393 24.25 13.47 2.47
C LEU A 393 24.54 13.33 0.98
N ALA A 394 23.51 13.42 0.13
CA ALA A 394 23.70 13.50 -1.32
C ALA A 394 24.45 14.78 -1.73
N LEU A 395 24.16 15.93 -1.10
CA LEU A 395 24.85 17.21 -1.32
C LEU A 395 26.28 17.18 -0.78
N ALA A 396 26.49 16.56 0.38
CA ALA A 396 27.80 16.35 0.99
C ALA A 396 28.64 15.27 0.29
N LYS A 397 28.11 14.65 -0.78
CA LYS A 397 28.75 13.57 -1.55
C LYS A 397 29.23 12.43 -0.65
N TYR A 398 28.41 12.01 0.31
CA TYR A 398 28.76 10.96 1.24
C TYR A 398 29.02 9.63 0.48
N PRO A 399 30.16 8.94 0.73
CA PRO A 399 30.65 7.87 -0.13
C PRO A 399 29.99 6.50 0.11
N TYR A 400 29.36 6.29 1.27
CA TYR A 400 28.63 5.08 1.58
C TYR A 400 27.15 5.31 1.26
N TYR A 401 26.55 4.39 0.51
CA TYR A 401 25.11 4.39 0.27
C TYR A 401 24.64 2.96 0.49
N ASN A 402 23.95 2.76 1.61
CA ASN A 402 23.45 1.46 2.00
C ASN A 402 21.91 1.48 1.91
N PRO A 403 21.32 0.97 0.80
CA PRO A 403 19.87 0.86 0.71
C PRO A 403 19.35 -0.18 1.71
N LEU A 404 18.24 0.12 2.38
CA LEU A 404 17.59 -0.82 3.31
C LEU A 404 17.09 -2.07 2.57
N ALA A 405 16.57 -1.87 1.36
CA ALA A 405 16.11 -2.95 0.51
C ALA A 405 16.22 -2.55 -0.96
N ALA A 406 17.37 -2.86 -1.57
CA ALA A 406 17.68 -2.49 -2.96
C ALA A 406 16.65 -3.02 -3.98
N HIS A 407 16.00 -4.15 -3.69
CA HIS A 407 14.99 -4.76 -4.55
C HIS A 407 13.57 -4.18 -4.36
N LEU A 408 13.34 -3.40 -3.30
CA LEU A 408 11.99 -2.92 -2.92
C LEU A 408 11.86 -1.41 -3.07
N SER A 409 12.79 -0.66 -2.48
CA SER A 409 12.73 0.79 -2.45
C SER A 409 14.13 1.40 -2.41
N LYS A 410 14.47 2.09 -3.48
CA LYS A 410 15.79 2.72 -3.61
C LYS A 410 15.91 4.11 -2.98
N ASN A 411 14.81 4.67 -2.50
CA ASN A 411 14.85 5.95 -1.79
C ASN A 411 14.91 5.76 -0.27
N LYS A 412 15.07 4.51 0.21
CA LYS A 412 15.16 4.17 1.63
C LYS A 412 16.53 3.60 1.94
N ASP A 413 17.30 4.38 2.69
CA ASP A 413 18.69 4.15 3.07
C ASP A 413 18.84 4.21 4.59
N TYR A 414 19.85 3.51 5.12
CA TYR A 414 20.10 3.47 6.57
C TYR A 414 20.38 4.86 7.14
N GLU A 415 21.07 5.68 6.36
CA GLU A 415 21.36 7.08 6.67
C GLU A 415 20.10 7.94 6.79
N GLY A 416 19.16 7.81 5.84
CA GLY A 416 17.86 8.46 5.93
C GLY A 416 17.04 7.95 7.11
N THR A 417 17.17 6.67 7.50
CA THR A 417 16.53 6.15 8.72
C THR A 417 17.13 6.75 9.98
N LEU A 418 18.46 6.93 10.06
CA LEU A 418 19.10 7.63 11.18
C LEU A 418 18.65 9.09 11.27
N GLY A 419 18.52 9.76 10.13
CA GLY A 419 17.92 11.09 10.02
C GLY A 419 16.48 11.12 10.53
N ALA A 420 15.66 10.16 10.12
CA ALA A 420 14.28 10.03 10.58
C ALA A 420 14.18 9.83 12.09
N ILE A 421 15.06 9.00 12.68
CA ILE A 421 15.13 8.78 14.13
C ILE A 421 15.51 10.07 14.85
N GLY A 422 16.57 10.77 14.39
CA GLY A 422 17.03 12.01 15.01
C GLY A 422 15.95 13.09 15.01
N PHE A 423 15.32 13.35 13.86
CA PHE A 423 14.24 14.32 13.75
C PHE A 423 12.97 13.88 14.51
N GLY A 424 12.66 12.58 14.50
CA GLY A 424 11.54 12.03 15.27
C GLY A 424 11.72 12.24 16.77
N ILE A 425 12.92 12.00 17.31
CA ILE A 425 13.24 12.24 18.73
C ILE A 425 13.08 13.73 19.07
N VAL A 426 13.64 14.62 18.23
CA VAL A 426 13.49 16.07 18.45
C VAL A 426 12.01 16.47 18.45
N ALA A 427 11.23 15.95 17.49
CA ALA A 427 9.79 16.22 17.42
C ALA A 427 9.04 15.69 18.65
N MET A 428 9.40 14.50 19.17
CA MET A 428 8.80 13.97 20.39
C MET A 428 9.17 14.83 21.62
N VAL A 429 10.41 15.28 21.73
CA VAL A 429 10.84 16.12 22.86
C VAL A 429 10.12 17.48 22.83
N VAL A 430 10.10 18.13 21.68
CA VAL A 430 9.42 19.43 21.50
C VAL A 430 7.91 19.30 21.70
N SER A 431 7.27 18.29 21.11
CA SER A 431 5.83 18.08 21.30
C SER A 431 5.49 17.66 22.72
N SER A 432 6.34 16.87 23.38
CA SER A 432 6.16 16.50 24.79
C SER A 432 6.22 17.71 25.72
N ASP A 433 7.11 18.66 25.46
CA ASP A 433 7.24 19.87 26.27
C ASP A 433 6.05 20.81 26.03
N MET A 434 5.67 21.02 24.77
CA MET A 434 4.55 21.88 24.38
C MET A 434 3.19 21.34 24.82
N LEU A 435 3.00 20.01 24.80
CA LEU A 435 1.71 19.37 25.06
C LEU A 435 1.62 18.78 26.48
N ASP A 436 2.68 18.86 27.29
CA ASP A 436 2.76 18.28 28.63
C ASP A 436 2.35 16.79 28.64
N LEU A 437 3.07 16.00 27.83
CA LEU A 437 2.81 14.57 27.68
C LEU A 437 3.36 13.77 28.87
N PRO A 438 2.59 12.84 29.46
CA PRO A 438 3.02 12.02 30.58
C PRO A 438 4.06 10.98 30.14
N GLY A 439 4.93 10.58 31.07
CA GLY A 439 5.97 9.56 30.87
C GLY A 439 7.40 10.08 31.05
N SER A 440 8.32 9.17 31.39
CA SER A 440 9.74 9.49 31.56
C SER A 440 10.41 9.82 30.22
N PHE A 441 11.45 10.67 30.25
CA PHE A 441 12.20 11.04 29.04
C PHE A 441 12.74 9.82 28.28
N GLY A 442 13.32 8.85 29.01
CA GLY A 442 13.84 7.61 28.41
C GLY A 442 12.77 6.78 27.70
N MET A 443 11.56 6.70 28.28
CA MET A 443 10.45 5.97 27.66
C MET A 443 9.97 6.67 26.39
N LYS A 444 9.81 8.00 26.42
CA LYS A 444 9.43 8.78 25.23
C LYS A 444 10.40 8.55 24.07
N VAL A 445 11.71 8.66 24.32
CA VAL A 445 12.75 8.43 23.30
C VAL A 445 12.70 6.99 22.78
N ALA A 446 12.64 5.99 23.67
CA ALA A 446 12.62 4.59 23.28
C ALA A 446 11.42 4.26 22.37
N PHE A 447 10.22 4.70 22.74
CA PHE A 447 9.02 4.47 21.94
C PHE A 447 9.04 5.23 20.61
N THR A 448 9.59 6.45 20.57
CA THR A 448 9.77 7.18 19.31
C THR A 448 10.72 6.44 18.37
N VAL A 449 11.85 5.92 18.86
CA VAL A 449 12.79 5.15 18.03
C VAL A 449 12.09 3.93 17.45
N VAL A 450 11.36 3.16 18.28
CA VAL A 450 10.62 1.98 17.82
C VAL A 450 9.53 2.38 16.82
N ALA A 451 8.76 3.44 17.08
CA ALA A 451 7.70 3.90 16.20
C ALA A 451 8.22 4.34 14.83
N VAL A 452 9.35 5.06 14.78
CA VAL A 452 9.99 5.46 13.52
C VAL A 452 10.48 4.23 12.75
N VAL A 453 11.13 3.27 13.43
CA VAL A 453 11.62 2.04 12.77
C VAL A 453 10.45 1.22 12.22
N ILE A 454 9.40 1.02 13.01
CA ILE A 454 8.20 0.27 12.60
C ILE A 454 7.44 1.01 11.49
N GLY A 455 7.34 2.35 11.56
CA GLY A 455 6.79 3.17 10.46
C GLY A 455 7.54 2.96 9.15
N ARG A 456 8.88 2.96 9.17
CA ARG A 456 9.70 2.67 7.99
C ARG A 456 9.51 1.25 7.45
N LEU A 457 9.26 0.26 8.31
CA LEU A 457 8.89 -1.08 7.87
C LEU A 457 7.54 -1.07 7.15
N GLY A 458 6.59 -0.25 7.61
CA GLY A 458 5.32 -0.03 6.94
C GLY A 458 5.49 0.47 5.51
N ASP A 459 6.29 1.52 5.31
CA ASP A 459 6.54 2.00 3.96
C ASP A 459 7.20 0.93 3.08
N LEU A 460 8.10 0.11 3.64
CA LEU A 460 8.77 -0.98 2.90
C LEU A 460 7.78 -2.07 2.50
N PHE A 461 6.87 -2.43 3.40
CA PHE A 461 5.78 -3.35 3.12
C PHE A 461 4.87 -2.84 2.01
N GLU A 462 4.54 -1.55 2.03
CA GLU A 462 3.73 -0.92 1.00
C GLU A 462 4.47 -0.84 -0.35
N SER A 463 5.77 -0.56 -0.32
CA SER A 463 6.64 -0.65 -1.51
C SER A 463 6.66 -2.07 -2.09
N LEU A 464 6.68 -3.11 -1.25
CA LEU A 464 6.63 -4.51 -1.68
C LEU A 464 5.37 -4.80 -2.49
N LEU A 465 4.21 -4.38 -1.98
CA LEU A 465 2.94 -4.58 -2.66
C LEU A 465 2.92 -3.86 -4.02
N LYS A 466 3.47 -2.63 -4.09
CA LYS A 466 3.59 -1.87 -5.34
C LYS A 466 4.45 -2.56 -6.39
N ARG A 467 5.62 -3.11 -5.98
CA ARG A 467 6.50 -3.86 -6.88
C ARG A 467 5.89 -5.19 -7.31
N ALA A 468 5.18 -5.88 -6.43
CA ALA A 468 4.45 -7.10 -6.78
C ALA A 468 3.41 -6.82 -7.88
N ALA A 469 2.71 -5.69 -7.80
CA ALA A 469 1.73 -5.24 -8.79
C ALA A 469 2.31 -4.56 -10.05
N GLY A 470 3.63 -4.35 -10.11
CA GLY A 470 4.28 -3.67 -11.24
C GLY A 470 3.98 -2.17 -11.34
N VAL A 471 3.61 -1.53 -10.23
CA VAL A 471 3.33 -0.09 -10.19
C VAL A 471 4.32 0.63 -9.27
N LYS A 472 4.39 1.96 -9.42
CA LYS A 472 5.22 2.81 -8.57
C LYS A 472 4.43 3.51 -7.46
N ASP A 473 3.22 3.93 -7.77
CA ASP A 473 2.30 4.62 -6.87
C ASP A 473 1.06 3.72 -6.67
N SER A 474 0.47 3.70 -5.46
CA SER A 474 -0.68 2.83 -5.14
C SER A 474 -1.97 3.25 -5.86
N GLY A 475 -2.11 4.54 -6.16
CA GLY A 475 -3.27 5.12 -6.82
C GLY A 475 -3.00 6.52 -7.39
N SER A 476 -3.99 7.04 -8.10
CA SER A 476 -3.99 8.41 -8.64
C SER A 476 -5.17 9.24 -8.14
N LEU A 477 -5.76 8.85 -7.00
CA LEU A 477 -6.99 9.44 -6.48
C LEU A 477 -6.80 10.92 -6.16
N ILE A 478 -5.61 11.31 -5.67
CA ILE A 478 -5.25 12.71 -5.46
C ILE A 478 -4.31 13.14 -6.59
N PRO A 479 -4.77 13.96 -7.57
CA PRO A 479 -3.96 14.36 -8.70
C PRO A 479 -2.68 15.05 -8.22
N GLY A 480 -1.53 14.57 -8.69
CA GLY A 480 -0.20 15.07 -8.32
C GLY A 480 0.36 14.58 -6.98
N HIS A 481 -0.39 13.83 -6.14
CA HIS A 481 0.06 13.44 -4.78
C HIS A 481 0.42 11.94 -4.60
N GLY A 482 0.09 11.10 -5.57
CA GLY A 482 0.16 9.64 -5.42
C GLY A 482 -1.13 9.10 -4.82
N GLY A 483 -1.07 7.89 -4.27
CA GLY A 483 -2.21 7.31 -3.56
C GLY A 483 -2.30 7.77 -2.12
N VAL A 484 -3.48 7.56 -1.53
CA VAL A 484 -3.72 7.78 -0.10
C VAL A 484 -2.93 6.77 0.73
N LEU A 485 -2.81 5.53 0.24
CA LEU A 485 -2.06 4.48 0.93
C LEU A 485 -0.57 4.82 1.08
N ASP A 486 0.02 5.47 0.07
CA ASP A 486 1.43 5.96 0.07
C ASP A 486 1.70 7.05 1.15
N ARG A 487 0.66 7.56 1.82
CA ARG A 487 0.75 8.68 2.77
C ARG A 487 0.49 8.28 4.21
N ILE A 488 -0.20 7.16 4.40
CA ILE A 488 -0.62 6.71 5.72
C ILE A 488 0.05 5.39 6.14
N ASP A 489 0.84 4.78 5.27
CA ASP A 489 1.62 3.56 5.52
C ASP A 489 2.51 3.69 6.77
N ALA A 490 3.32 4.75 6.87
CA ALA A 490 4.14 5.05 8.03
C ALA A 490 3.28 5.23 9.30
N LEU A 491 2.18 5.98 9.16
CA LEU A 491 1.28 6.33 10.27
C LEU A 491 0.58 5.09 10.85
N MET A 492 0.08 4.20 9.97
CA MET A 492 -0.60 2.97 10.33
C MET A 492 0.28 2.09 11.21
N PHE A 493 1.55 1.94 10.84
CA PHE A 493 2.52 1.14 11.59
C PHE A 493 3.01 1.85 12.85
N ALA A 494 3.28 3.16 12.80
CA ALA A 494 3.69 3.94 13.97
C ALA A 494 2.63 3.91 15.08
N THR A 495 1.34 3.91 14.71
CA THR A 495 0.23 3.84 15.66
C THR A 495 0.23 2.58 16.52
N LEU A 496 0.65 1.43 15.97
CA LEU A 496 0.73 0.17 16.73
C LEU A 496 1.71 0.27 17.91
N VAL A 497 2.76 1.08 17.76
CA VAL A 497 3.77 1.31 18.80
C VAL A 497 3.27 2.35 19.81
N PHE A 498 2.69 3.45 19.32
CA PHE A 498 2.18 4.52 20.17
C PHE A 498 0.97 4.09 21.03
N SER A 499 0.11 3.22 20.53
CA SER A 499 -0.99 2.66 21.33
C SER A 499 -0.46 1.85 22.53
N ARG A 500 0.67 1.15 22.37
CA ARG A 500 1.33 0.43 23.47
C ARG A 500 2.05 1.33 24.45
N TYR A 501 2.64 2.44 23.99
CA TYR A 501 3.21 3.46 24.88
C TYR A 501 2.16 3.93 25.89
N TYR A 502 0.98 4.30 25.40
CA TYR A 502 -0.10 4.78 26.24
C TYR A 502 -0.56 3.75 27.27
N ALA A 503 -0.77 2.50 26.84
CA ALA A 503 -1.18 1.40 27.70
C ALA A 503 -0.13 1.00 28.76
N MET A 504 1.10 1.51 28.69
CA MET A 504 2.13 1.33 29.73
C MET A 504 2.26 2.53 30.65
N VAL A 505 1.92 3.73 30.18
CA VAL A 505 2.01 4.97 30.98
C VAL A 505 0.82 5.08 31.95
N TYR A 506 -0.33 4.52 31.57
CA TYR A 506 -1.58 4.47 32.34
C TYR A 506 -2.12 3.06 32.33
#